data_AF-A0A1Q8RRY7-F1
#
_entry.id   AF-A0A1Q8RRY7-F1
#
_cell.length_a   1.000
_cell.length_b   1.000
_cell.length_c   1.000
_cell.angle_alpha   90.00
_cell.angle_beta   90.00
_cell.angle_gamma   90.00
#
_symmetry.space_group_name_H-M   'P 1'
#
loop_
_entity.id
_entity.type
_entity.pdbx_description
1 polymer ?
#
loop_
_entity_poly.entity_id
_entity_poly.type
_entity_poly.pdbx_seq_one_letter_code
_entity_poly.pdbx_strand_id
1 'polypeptide(L)'
;MCYFWQTRWSCGYWRWGQFKEQCNKEYRTGETCGLKLVFETNFEPDRCKLCYDMDKKHRRVQKMRRDIERWYHEGNRKATIERTTVEMREVERQITEMETSHWNRASTLSS
;
A
#
# COMPACT_ATOMS: atom_id res chain seq x y z
N MET A 1 22.57 3.68 17.29
CA MET A 1 21.27 3.10 16.91
C MET A 1 20.24 4.13 17.30
N CYS A 2 19.25 4.39 16.47
CA CYS A 2 18.25 5.42 16.75
C CYS A 2 16.91 4.72 16.94
N TYR A 3 16.20 5.09 18.00
CA TYR A 3 14.90 4.51 18.32
C TYR A 3 13.80 5.35 17.67
N PHE A 4 12.87 4.67 17.02
CA PHE A 4 11.74 5.26 16.31
C PHE A 4 10.45 4.61 16.78
N TRP A 5 9.37 5.38 16.79
CA TRP A 5 8.03 4.82 16.87
C TRP A 5 7.77 3.91 15.67
N GLN A 6 6.90 2.93 15.84
CA GLN A 6 6.38 2.11 14.76
C GLN A 6 4.86 2.22 14.76
N THR A 7 4.25 2.40 13.60
CA THR A 7 2.79 2.27 13.45
C THR A 7 2.49 0.97 12.74
N ARG A 8 1.60 0.14 13.30
CA ARG A 8 1.14 -1.11 12.69
C ARG A 8 -0.38 -1.13 12.62
N TRP A 9 -0.93 -1.34 11.43
CA TRP A 9 -2.38 -1.41 11.20
C TRP A 9 -2.91 -2.83 11.35
N SER A 10 -4.22 -2.99 11.50
CA SER A 10 -4.87 -4.30 11.61
C SER A 10 -4.68 -5.19 10.38
N CYS A 11 -4.44 -4.61 9.21
CA CYS A 11 -4.06 -5.35 7.99
C CYS A 11 -2.60 -5.86 7.99
N GLY A 12 -1.84 -5.63 9.06
CA GLY A 12 -0.44 -6.05 9.21
C GLY A 12 0.58 -5.11 8.57
N TYR A 13 0.14 -4.16 7.74
CA TYR A 13 1.03 -3.11 7.22
C TYR A 13 1.63 -2.29 8.35
N TRP A 14 2.82 -1.74 8.13
CA TRP A 14 3.48 -0.91 9.13
C TRP A 14 4.46 0.09 8.51
N ARG A 15 4.71 1.19 9.23
CA ARG A 15 5.71 2.20 8.87
C ARG A 15 6.51 2.66 10.07
N TRP A 16 7.70 3.19 9.79
CA TRP A 16 8.44 3.97 10.77
C TRP A 16 7.67 5.26 11.07
N GLY A 17 7.50 5.53 12.37
CA GLY A 17 6.95 6.76 12.90
C GLY A 17 8.04 7.77 13.22
N GLN A 18 7.76 8.65 14.18
CA GLN A 18 8.66 9.72 14.59
C GLN A 18 9.92 9.17 15.27
N PHE A 19 11.01 9.93 15.19
CA PHE A 19 12.21 9.68 15.99
C PHE A 19 11.90 9.90 17.47
N LYS A 20 12.39 9.00 18.33
CA LYS A 20 12.19 9.07 19.78
C LYS A 20 13.46 9.48 20.51
N GLU A 21 14.52 8.70 20.35
CA GLU A 21 15.78 8.93 21.08
C GLU A 21 17.00 8.39 20.31
N GLN A 22 18.14 9.05 20.53
CA GLN A 22 19.44 8.60 20.04
C GLN A 22 20.01 7.58 21.04
N CYS A 23 20.65 6.49 20.59
CA CYS A 23 21.23 5.55 21.55
C CYS A 23 22.43 6.15 22.29
N ASN A 24 22.66 5.60 23.47
CA ASN A 24 23.77 5.96 24.35
C ASN A 24 25.16 5.50 23.87
N LYS A 25 25.26 4.71 22.78
CA LYS A 25 26.53 4.21 22.23
C LYS A 25 27.19 5.15 21.22
N GLU A 26 26.50 6.21 20.79
CA GLU A 26 27.01 7.13 19.77
C GLU A 26 27.52 8.40 20.44
N TYR A 27 28.85 8.48 20.62
CA TYR A 27 29.52 9.56 21.35
C TYR A 27 29.85 10.80 20.49
N ARG A 28 29.76 10.71 19.15
CA ARG A 28 30.26 11.76 18.23
C ARG A 28 29.16 12.46 17.45
N THR A 29 29.19 13.78 17.50
CA THR A 29 28.46 14.69 16.61
C THR A 29 29.02 14.58 15.20
N GLY A 30 28.28 14.01 14.25
CA GLY A 30 28.62 14.05 12.82
C GLY A 30 28.33 12.79 12.00
N GLU A 31 28.11 11.63 12.64
CA GLU A 31 27.72 10.39 11.94
C GLU A 31 26.30 9.99 12.36
N THR A 32 25.39 9.84 11.39
CA THR A 32 24.05 9.32 11.65
C THR A 32 24.11 7.81 11.83
N CYS A 33 23.64 7.30 12.97
CA CYS A 33 23.51 5.86 13.11
C CYS A 33 22.60 5.27 12.02
N GLY A 34 23.15 4.40 11.17
CA GLY A 34 22.40 3.72 10.12
C GLY A 34 21.37 2.69 10.61
N LEU A 35 21.35 2.38 11.91
CA LEU A 35 20.47 1.37 12.50
C LEU A 35 19.23 2.02 13.14
N LYS A 36 18.04 1.63 12.64
CA LYS A 36 16.75 2.00 13.22
C LYS A 36 16.21 0.88 14.11
N LEU A 37 15.86 1.22 15.34
CA LEU A 37 15.23 0.33 16.30
C LEU A 37 13.81 0.78 16.60
N VAL A 38 12.95 -0.17 16.99
CA VAL A 38 11.60 0.13 17.46
C VAL A 38 11.70 0.60 18.92
N PHE A 39 11.14 1.77 19.22
CA PHE A 39 10.88 2.22 20.59
C PHE A 39 9.62 1.53 21.12
N GLU A 40 8.49 1.80 20.47
CA GLU A 40 7.19 1.25 20.79
C GLU A 40 6.34 1.17 19.49
N THR A 41 5.43 0.19 19.47
CA THR A 41 4.51 -0.03 18.35
C THR A 41 3.12 0.48 18.70
N ASN A 42 2.70 1.52 17.98
CA ASN A 42 1.34 2.04 17.98
C ASN A 42 0.47 1.16 17.07
N PHE A 43 -0.46 0.43 17.68
CA PHE A 43 -1.40 -0.40 16.96
C PHE A 43 -2.62 0.41 16.53
N GLU A 44 -2.85 0.47 15.22
CA GLU A 44 -4.01 1.10 14.64
C GLU A 44 -5.07 0.05 14.30
N PRO A 45 -6.29 0.14 14.85
CA PRO A 45 -7.33 -0.86 14.63
C PRO A 45 -7.87 -0.85 13.20
N ASP A 46 -7.73 0.27 12.48
CA ASP A 46 -8.20 0.42 11.11
C ASP A 46 -7.22 -0.17 10.07
N ARG A 47 -7.69 -0.32 8.83
CA ARG A 47 -6.85 -0.69 7.68
C ARG A 47 -5.97 0.48 7.26
N CYS A 48 -4.80 0.18 6.69
CA CYS A 48 -3.89 1.22 6.25
C CYS A 48 -4.41 1.97 5.01
N LYS A 49 -3.85 3.16 4.75
CA LYS A 49 -4.18 3.97 3.55
C LYS A 49 -4.05 3.19 2.24
N LEU A 50 -3.05 2.31 2.13
CA LEU A 50 -2.83 1.53 0.92
C LEU A 50 -4.00 0.58 0.64
N CYS A 51 -4.58 -0.04 1.67
CA CYS A 51 -5.81 -0.84 1.54
C CYS A 51 -6.99 0.00 1.02
N TYR A 52 -7.16 1.21 1.56
CA TYR A 52 -8.21 2.12 1.11
C TYR A 52 -8.03 2.55 -0.35
N ASP A 53 -6.79 2.76 -0.78
CA ASP A 53 -6.50 3.12 -2.17
C ASP A 53 -6.68 1.93 -3.13
N MET A 54 -6.38 0.69 -2.69
CA MET A 54 -6.74 -0.53 -3.43
C MET A 54 -8.26 -0.70 -3.56
N ASP A 55 -9.02 -0.49 -2.49
CA ASP A 55 -10.50 -0.56 -2.51
C ASP A 55 -11.10 0.39 -3.57
N LYS A 56 -10.56 1.61 -3.69
CA LYS A 56 -10.98 2.56 -4.74
C LYS A 56 -10.71 2.03 -6.14
N LYS A 57 -9.54 1.41 -6.37
CA LYS A 57 -9.19 0.81 -7.66
C LYS A 57 -10.07 -0.40 -7.98
N HIS A 58 -10.34 -1.28 -7.00
CA HIS A 58 -11.30 -2.38 -7.17
C HIS A 58 -12.68 -1.86 -7.57
N ARG A 59 -13.20 -0.83 -6.90
CA ARG A 59 -14.49 -0.21 -7.29
C ARG A 59 -14.46 0.34 -8.72
N ARG A 60 -13.35 0.94 -9.15
CA ARG A 60 -13.16 1.41 -10.53
C ARG A 60 -13.19 0.26 -11.53
N VAL A 61 -12.47 -0.83 -11.27
CA VAL A 61 -12.47 -2.05 -12.10
C VAL A 61 -13.88 -2.63 -12.22
N GLN A 62 -14.58 -2.76 -11.09
CA GLN A 62 -15.95 -3.27 -11.07
C GLN A 62 -16.90 -2.40 -11.90
N LYS A 63 -16.73 -1.08 -11.86
CA LYS A 63 -17.48 -0.16 -12.72
C LYS A 63 -17.15 -0.38 -14.21
N MET A 64 -15.86 -0.41 -14.56
CA MET A 64 -15.42 -0.61 -15.95
C MET A 64 -15.93 -1.94 -16.52
N ARG A 65 -15.89 -3.02 -15.73
CA ARG A 65 -16.43 -4.33 -16.13
C ARG A 65 -17.91 -4.26 -16.46
N ARG A 66 -18.72 -3.63 -15.60
CA ARG A 66 -20.17 -3.43 -15.86
C ARG A 66 -20.43 -2.56 -17.08
N ASP A 67 -19.65 -1.50 -17.27
CA ASP A 67 -19.76 -0.62 -18.43
C ASP A 67 -19.45 -1.38 -19.74
N ILE A 68 -18.38 -2.18 -19.75
CA ILE A 68 -18.00 -3.04 -20.88
C ILE A 68 -19.11 -4.03 -21.21
N GLU A 69 -19.64 -4.75 -20.22
CA GLU A 69 -20.70 -5.74 -20.39
C GLU A 69 -21.96 -5.10 -21.01
N ARG A 70 -22.41 -3.97 -20.45
CA ARG A 70 -23.55 -3.22 -21.00
C ARG A 70 -23.31 -2.83 -22.46
N TRP A 71 -22.14 -2.27 -22.77
CA TRP A 71 -21.81 -1.84 -24.14
C TRP A 71 -21.67 -2.99 -25.13
N TYR A 72 -21.25 -4.15 -24.65
CA TYR A 72 -21.19 -5.37 -25.46
C TYR A 72 -22.60 -5.78 -25.91
N HIS A 73 -23.59 -5.70 -25.02
CA HIS A 73 -24.99 -5.96 -25.35
C HIS A 73 -25.62 -4.89 -26.27
N GLU A 74 -25.22 -3.62 -26.14
CA GLU A 74 -25.67 -2.53 -27.04
C GLU A 74 -25.14 -2.67 -28.48
N GLY A 75 -24.01 -3.35 -28.68
CA GLY A 75 -23.46 -3.69 -30.00
C GLY A 75 -22.80 -2.55 -30.79
N ASN A 76 -22.87 -1.29 -30.33
CA ASN A 76 -22.42 -0.13 -31.11
C ASN A 76 -21.16 0.59 -30.57
N ARG A 77 -20.43 0.01 -29.59
CA ARG A 77 -19.29 0.68 -28.92
C ARG A 77 -17.96 -0.06 -28.99
N LYS A 78 -17.69 -0.82 -30.06
CA LYS A 78 -16.50 -1.67 -30.19
C LYS A 78 -15.17 -0.98 -29.80
N ALA A 79 -14.88 0.19 -30.38
CA ALA A 79 -13.64 0.92 -30.08
C ALA A 79 -13.55 1.39 -28.61
N THR A 80 -14.69 1.74 -28.00
CA THR A 80 -14.71 2.14 -26.57
C THR A 80 -14.49 0.93 -25.67
N ILE A 81 -15.11 -0.21 -26.00
CA ILE A 81 -14.91 -1.48 -25.28
C ILE A 81 -13.43 -1.88 -25.30
N GLU A 82 -12.79 -1.83 -26.47
CA GLU A 82 -11.36 -2.17 -26.61
C GLU A 82 -10.49 -1.27 -25.74
N ARG A 83 -10.67 0.06 -25.83
CA ARG A 83 -9.91 1.03 -25.02
C ARG A 83 -10.12 0.83 -23.51
N THR A 84 -11.37 0.70 -23.06
CA THR A 84 -11.68 0.51 -21.64
C THR A 84 -11.20 -0.84 -21.13
N THR A 85 -11.13 -1.87 -21.98
CA THR A 85 -10.55 -3.17 -21.60
C THR A 85 -9.04 -3.05 -21.34
N VAL A 86 -8.31 -2.31 -22.17
CA VAL A 86 -6.88 -2.05 -21.95
C VAL A 86 -6.67 -1.25 -20.66
N GLU A 87 -7.47 -0.19 -20.45
CA GLU A 87 -7.42 0.61 -19.23
C GLU A 87 -7.74 -0.22 -17.97
N MET A 88 -8.74 -1.09 -18.04
CA MET A 88 -9.10 -1.99 -16.95
C MET A 88 -7.95 -2.90 -16.57
N ARG A 89 -7.27 -3.52 -17.55
CA ARG A 89 -6.09 -4.37 -17.32
C ARG A 89 -4.95 -3.61 -16.66
N GLU A 90 -4.73 -2.35 -17.05
CA GLU A 90 -3.71 -1.52 -16.40
C GLU A 90 -4.06 -1.20 -14.94
N VAL A 91 -5.33 -0.93 -14.63
CA VAL A 91 -5.75 -0.73 -13.24
C VAL A 91 -5.64 -2.02 -12.42
N GLU A 92 -5.98 -3.17 -12.99
CA GLU A 92 -5.78 -4.48 -12.36
C GLU A 92 -4.30 -4.75 -12.07
N ARG A 93 -3.41 -4.45 -13.02
CA ARG A 93 -1.96 -4.56 -12.84
C ARG A 93 -1.47 -3.71 -11.66
N GLN A 94 -1.92 -2.46 -11.58
CA GLN A 94 -1.58 -1.56 -10.46
C GLN A 94 -2.09 -2.09 -9.10
N ILE A 95 -3.25 -2.75 -9.06
CA ILE A 95 -3.75 -3.38 -7.84
C ILE A 95 -2.78 -4.49 -7.39
N THR A 96 -2.38 -5.38 -8.30
CA THR A 96 -1.44 -6.47 -7.99
C THR A 96 -0.09 -5.96 -7.49
N GLU A 97 0.43 -4.87 -8.05
CA GLU A 97 1.65 -4.22 -7.55
C GLU A 97 1.47 -3.67 -6.13
N MET A 98 0.32 -3.05 -5.86
CA MET A 98 0.00 -2.53 -4.53
C MET A 98 -0.14 -3.67 -3.50
N GLU A 99 -0.79 -4.77 -3.86
CA GLU A 99 -0.93 -5.96 -3.00
C GLU A 99 0.43 -6.58 -2.70
N THR A 100 1.29 -6.72 -3.70
CA THR A 100 2.64 -7.27 -3.55
C THR A 100 3.48 -6.38 -2.64
N SER A 101 3.47 -5.06 -2.87
CA SER A 101 4.17 -4.09 -2.02
C SER A 101 3.65 -4.11 -0.58
N HIS A 102 2.33 -4.19 -0.41
CA HIS A 102 1.68 -4.32 0.89
C HIS A 102 2.15 -5.58 1.62
N TRP A 103 2.07 -6.73 0.96
CA TRP A 103 2.43 -8.02 1.54
C TRP A 103 3.91 -8.10 1.88
N ASN A 104 4.79 -7.69 0.96
CA ASN A 104 6.23 -7.61 1.20
C ASN A 104 6.57 -6.76 2.43
N ARG A 105 5.82 -5.68 2.66
CA ARG A 105 6.03 -4.86 3.85
C ARG A 105 5.49 -5.55 5.11
N ALA A 106 4.27 -6.05 5.06
CA ALA A 106 3.63 -6.70 6.21
C ALA A 106 4.41 -7.93 6.68
N SER A 107 4.99 -8.70 5.75
CA SER A 107 5.71 -9.93 6.05
C SER A 107 7.02 -9.73 6.81
N THR A 108 7.63 -8.53 6.75
CA THR A 108 8.86 -8.22 7.48
C THR A 108 8.72 -8.25 9.01
N LEU A 109 7.49 -8.25 9.55
CA LEU A 109 7.23 -8.33 11.00
C LEU A 109 6.49 -9.61 11.40
N SER A 110 6.26 -10.54 10.48
CA SER A 110 5.50 -11.79 10.74
C SER A 110 6.38 -13.02 10.90
N SER A 111 7.64 -12.84 11.35
CA SER A 111 8.61 -13.91 11.60
C SER A 111 8.77 -14.19 13.09
#